data_AF-A0A9X5JJH0-F1
#
_entry.id   AF-A0A9X5JJH0-F1
#
_cell.length_a   1.000
_cell.length_b   1.000
_cell.length_c   1.000
_cell.angle_alpha   90.00
_cell.angle_beta   90.00
_cell.angle_gamma   90.00
#
_symmetry.space_group_name_H-M   'P 1'
#
loop_
_entity.id
_entity.type
_entity.pdbx_description
1 polymer ?
#
loop_
_entity_poly.entity_id
_entity_poly.type
_entity_poly.pdbx_seq_one_letter_code
_entity_poly.pdbx_strand_id
1 'polypeptide(L)'
;MGGITLFVQPTTNAKNIKYVFDGYFRNYYGVDNPKTPSCTPDDYVPYISTVYLNTIPKDIDSNLIDSAIDSDLSRKELAKKLSNFQDDRVSGFNGAMIYDLKDESVIIYTFDLSSPNEIRKTIIKKERIISSDDMGNAICKSIEGKILPSEP
;
A
#
# COMPACT_ATOMS: atom_id res chain seq x y z
N MET A 1 19.98 -6.68 -3.75
CA MET A 1 19.30 -6.51 -2.46
C MET A 1 17.81 -6.50 -2.74
N GLY A 2 17.11 -7.58 -2.38
CA GLY A 2 15.67 -7.71 -2.60
C GLY A 2 14.92 -6.94 -1.52
N GLY A 3 14.29 -5.84 -1.91
CA GLY A 3 13.38 -5.07 -1.06
C GLY A 3 11.93 -5.38 -1.42
N ILE A 4 11.04 -5.27 -0.45
CA ILE A 4 9.60 -5.39 -0.67
C ILE A 4 9.12 -4.16 -1.44
N THR A 5 8.45 -4.32 -2.57
CA THR A 5 7.82 -3.19 -3.29
C THR A 5 6.31 -3.18 -3.01
N LEU A 6 5.80 -2.06 -2.51
CA LEU A 6 4.40 -1.91 -2.11
C LEU A 6 3.63 -0.98 -3.06
N PHE A 7 2.54 -1.49 -3.61
CA PHE A 7 1.57 -0.70 -4.37
C PHE A 7 0.64 0.04 -3.41
N VAL A 8 0.46 1.36 -3.58
CA VAL A 8 -0.39 2.17 -2.70
C VAL A 8 -1.36 3.02 -3.50
N GLN A 9 -2.66 2.80 -3.34
CA GLN A 9 -3.69 3.59 -4.03
C GLN A 9 -4.96 3.77 -3.18
N PRO A 10 -5.67 4.91 -3.30
CA PRO A 10 -7.00 5.07 -2.74
C PRO A 10 -8.03 4.27 -3.54
N THR A 11 -9.15 3.92 -2.90
CA THR A 11 -10.40 3.68 -3.62
C THR A 11 -10.94 4.97 -4.23
N THR A 12 -11.98 4.88 -5.06
CA THR A 12 -12.69 6.04 -5.58
C THR A 12 -13.23 6.95 -4.47
N ASN A 13 -13.71 6.40 -3.35
CA ASN A 13 -14.25 7.20 -2.24
C ASN A 13 -13.17 7.94 -1.44
N ALA A 14 -11.93 7.47 -1.46
CA ALA A 14 -10.81 8.08 -0.73
C ALA A 14 -9.92 8.99 -1.59
N LYS A 15 -10.28 9.26 -2.85
CA LYS A 15 -9.49 10.13 -3.75
C LYS A 15 -9.24 11.52 -3.17
N ASN A 16 -10.20 12.06 -2.41
CA ASN A 16 -10.09 13.38 -1.79
C ASN A 16 -9.03 13.46 -0.69
N ILE A 17 -8.67 12.35 -0.02
CA ILE A 17 -7.63 12.32 1.02
C ILE A 17 -6.28 11.79 0.50
N LYS A 18 -6.20 11.46 -0.79
CA LYS A 18 -5.01 10.90 -1.43
C LYS A 18 -3.76 11.74 -1.19
N TYR A 19 -3.88 13.06 -1.26
CA TYR A 19 -2.75 13.98 -1.08
C TYR A 19 -2.08 13.84 0.30
N VAL A 20 -2.83 13.43 1.33
CA VAL A 20 -2.28 13.21 2.68
C VAL A 20 -1.41 11.96 2.70
N PHE A 21 -1.91 10.85 2.16
CA PHE A 21 -1.15 9.60 2.02
C PHE A 21 0.10 9.80 1.15
N ASP A 22 -0.06 10.43 -0.01
CA ASP A 22 1.05 10.74 -0.91
C ASP A 22 2.12 11.60 -0.23
N GLY A 23 1.70 12.64 0.50
CA GLY A 23 2.60 13.52 1.24
C GLY A 23 3.38 12.74 2.30
N TYR A 24 2.70 11.86 3.04
CA TYR A 24 3.34 11.00 4.02
C TYR A 24 4.38 10.08 3.36
N PHE A 25 4.02 9.29 2.35
CA PHE A 25 4.95 8.36 1.72
C PHE A 25 6.13 9.05 1.03
N ARG A 26 5.95 10.23 0.45
CA ARG A 26 7.08 11.01 -0.11
C ARG A 26 8.05 11.49 0.96
N ASN A 27 7.56 11.82 2.15
CA ASN A 27 8.40 12.29 3.25
C ASN A 27 9.14 11.16 3.96
N TYR A 28 8.57 9.95 3.97
CA TYR A 28 9.01 8.85 4.83
C TYR A 28 9.46 7.59 4.08
N TYR A 29 8.91 7.24 2.92
CA TYR A 29 9.16 5.93 2.26
C TYR A 29 9.81 6.10 0.87
N GLY A 30 11.01 6.69 0.84
CA GLY A 30 11.84 6.81 -0.37
C GLY A 30 13.03 5.84 -0.35
N VAL A 31 13.68 5.63 -1.50
CA VAL A 31 14.95 4.89 -1.58
C VAL A 31 15.95 5.55 -0.63
N ASP A 32 16.54 4.76 0.26
CA ASP A 32 17.53 5.20 1.26
C ASP A 32 17.08 6.38 2.13
N ASN A 33 15.77 6.51 2.41
CA ASN A 33 15.29 7.59 3.27
C ASN A 33 15.58 7.27 4.75
N PRO A 34 16.48 8.00 5.43
CA PRO A 34 16.83 7.73 6.82
C PRO A 34 15.69 8.04 7.80
N LYS A 35 14.64 8.73 7.33
CA LYS A 35 13.43 9.00 8.12
C LYS A 35 12.41 7.88 8.01
N THR A 36 12.67 6.82 7.24
CA THR A 36 11.69 5.74 7.08
C THR A 36 11.39 5.10 8.42
N PRO A 37 10.13 5.10 8.88
CA PRO A 37 9.76 4.44 10.12
C PRO A 37 10.03 2.94 10.01
N SER A 38 10.81 2.40 10.94
CA SER A 38 10.87 0.96 11.18
C SER A 38 9.73 0.59 12.11
N CYS A 39 8.84 -0.29 11.67
CA CYS A 39 7.70 -0.72 12.49
C CYS A 39 8.16 -1.62 13.63
N THR A 40 9.10 -2.52 13.33
CA THR A 40 9.95 -3.21 14.30
C THR A 40 11.39 -3.24 13.77
N PRO A 41 12.40 -3.52 14.61
CA PRO A 41 13.80 -3.55 14.19
C PRO A 41 14.13 -4.61 13.13
N ASP A 42 13.33 -5.68 13.06
CA ASP A 42 13.62 -6.87 12.23
C ASP A 42 12.75 -6.96 10.96
N ASP A 43 11.84 -6.02 10.75
CA ASP A 43 10.90 -6.07 9.63
C ASP A 43 11.45 -5.43 8.36
N TYR A 44 10.94 -5.88 7.21
CA TYR A 44 11.30 -5.33 5.93
C TYR A 44 10.60 -3.98 5.74
N VAL A 45 11.40 -2.95 5.48
CA VAL A 45 10.88 -1.65 5.07
C VAL A 45 10.49 -1.72 3.59
N PRO A 46 9.19 -1.53 3.23
CA PRO A 46 8.79 -1.56 1.84
C PRO A 46 9.27 -0.31 1.09
N TYR A 47 9.78 -0.53 -0.11
CA TYR A 47 9.95 0.49 -1.12
C TYR A 47 8.60 0.90 -1.69
N ILE A 48 8.33 2.20 -1.71
CA ILE A 48 7.13 2.79 -2.31
C ILE A 48 7.57 3.74 -3.42
N SER A 49 7.25 3.39 -4.66
CA SER A 49 7.61 4.22 -5.80
C SER A 49 6.71 5.46 -5.87
N THR A 50 7.32 6.64 -5.79
CA THR A 50 6.60 7.93 -5.89
C THR A 50 5.89 8.13 -7.22
N VAL A 51 6.34 7.44 -8.26
CA VAL A 51 5.68 7.40 -9.58
C VAL A 51 4.36 6.67 -9.47
N TYR A 52 4.36 5.50 -8.83
CA TYR A 52 3.20 4.64 -8.67
C TYR A 52 2.29 5.06 -7.51
N LEU A 53 2.67 6.08 -6.75
CA LEU A 53 1.71 6.88 -5.98
C LEU A 53 0.83 7.69 -6.95
N ASN A 54 1.42 8.35 -7.94
CA ASN A 54 0.70 9.28 -8.82
C ASN A 54 0.06 8.63 -10.05
N THR A 55 0.50 7.43 -10.41
CA THR A 55 0.12 6.76 -11.65
C THR A 55 -0.27 5.32 -11.34
N ILE A 56 -1.40 4.87 -11.90
CA ILE A 56 -1.80 3.47 -11.84
C ILE A 56 -1.19 2.75 -13.06
N PRO A 57 -0.61 1.55 -12.92
CA PRO A 57 -0.16 0.75 -14.05
C PRO A 57 -1.25 0.60 -15.11
N LYS A 58 -0.88 0.65 -16.41
CA LYS A 58 -1.84 0.75 -17.53
C LYS A 58 -2.93 -0.33 -17.55
N ASP A 59 -2.62 -1.53 -17.08
CA ASP A 59 -3.54 -2.67 -17.07
C ASP A 59 -4.39 -2.79 -15.80
N ILE A 60 -4.31 -1.80 -14.91
CA ILE A 60 -5.07 -1.70 -13.67
C ILE A 60 -5.93 -0.44 -13.75
N ASP A 61 -7.23 -0.59 -13.52
CA ASP A 61 -8.16 0.54 -13.44
C ASP A 61 -8.71 0.71 -12.01
N SER A 62 -9.43 1.82 -11.78
CA SER A 62 -10.01 2.11 -10.47
C SER A 62 -11.10 1.12 -10.06
N ASN A 63 -11.82 0.50 -11.00
CA ASN A 63 -12.88 -0.46 -10.67
C ASN A 63 -12.27 -1.75 -10.11
N LEU A 64 -11.13 -2.17 -10.65
CA LEU A 64 -10.38 -3.31 -10.12
C LEU A 64 -9.85 -3.02 -8.72
N ILE A 65 -9.31 -1.82 -8.48
CA ILE A 65 -8.84 -1.39 -7.14
C ILE A 65 -10.01 -1.35 -6.15
N ASP A 66 -11.13 -0.74 -6.52
CA ASP A 66 -12.32 -0.64 -5.69
C ASP A 66 -12.91 -2.02 -5.38
N SER A 67 -12.97 -2.91 -6.36
CA SER A 67 -13.50 -4.27 -6.16
C SER A 67 -12.56 -5.16 -5.35
N ALA A 68 -11.25 -4.90 -5.40
CA ALA A 68 -10.24 -5.71 -4.72
C ALA A 68 -10.30 -5.63 -3.19
N ILE A 69 -11.02 -4.69 -2.58
CA ILE A 69 -11.21 -4.67 -1.12
C ILE A 69 -12.33 -5.62 -0.66
N ASP A 70 -13.30 -5.90 -1.53
CA ASP A 70 -14.52 -6.67 -1.18
C ASP A 70 -14.62 -8.03 -1.90
N SER A 71 -13.90 -8.23 -3.01
CA SER A 71 -13.97 -9.43 -3.85
C SER A 71 -12.63 -10.17 -3.90
N ASP A 72 -12.63 -11.44 -3.47
CA ASP A 72 -11.46 -12.34 -3.58
C ASP A 72 -11.01 -12.52 -5.03
N LEU A 73 -11.96 -12.59 -5.98
CA LEU A 73 -11.64 -12.76 -7.40
C LEU A 73 -10.91 -11.53 -7.95
N SER A 74 -11.45 -10.34 -7.68
CA SER A 74 -10.85 -9.07 -8.11
C SER A 74 -9.49 -8.85 -7.44
N ARG A 75 -9.36 -9.24 -6.18
CA ARG A 75 -8.10 -9.16 -5.44
C ARG A 75 -7.02 -10.09 -6.00
N LYS A 76 -7.36 -11.32 -6.36
CA LYS A 76 -6.45 -12.24 -7.08
C LYS A 76 -6.05 -11.70 -8.45
N GLU A 77 -6.99 -11.12 -9.19
CA GLU A 77 -6.70 -10.50 -10.48
C GLU A 77 -5.72 -9.32 -10.33
N LEU A 78 -5.99 -8.44 -9.37
CA LEU A 78 -5.13 -7.31 -9.06
C LEU A 78 -3.72 -7.78 -8.65
N ALA A 79 -3.63 -8.77 -7.76
CA ALA A 79 -2.36 -9.37 -7.34
C ALA A 79 -1.58 -9.92 -8.53
N LYS A 80 -2.23 -10.69 -9.41
CA LYS A 80 -1.60 -11.23 -10.62
C LYS A 80 -1.06 -10.12 -11.53
N LYS A 81 -1.82 -9.04 -11.75
CA LYS A 81 -1.39 -7.92 -12.60
C LYS A 81 -0.19 -7.18 -11.99
N LEU A 82 -0.23 -6.93 -10.68
CA LEU A 82 0.83 -6.24 -9.95
C LEU A 82 2.11 -7.09 -9.82
N SER A 83 2.01 -8.39 -9.55
CA SER A 83 3.20 -9.26 -9.45
C SER A 83 3.91 -9.44 -10.79
N ASN A 84 3.18 -9.41 -11.91
CA ASN A 84 3.76 -9.48 -13.26
C ASN A 84 4.14 -8.11 -13.83
N PHE A 85 3.88 -7.02 -13.11
CA PHE A 85 4.19 -5.68 -13.59
C PHE A 85 5.71 -5.47 -13.58
N GLN A 86 6.28 -5.08 -14.72
CA GLN A 86 7.71 -4.81 -14.83
C GLN A 86 7.98 -3.58 -15.68
N ASP A 87 8.84 -2.70 -15.17
CA ASP A 87 9.46 -1.59 -15.89
C ASP A 87 10.88 -1.33 -15.35
N ASP A 88 11.49 -0.21 -15.74
CA ASP A 88 12.83 0.18 -15.30
C ASP A 88 12.92 0.50 -13.79
N ARG A 89 11.79 0.57 -13.06
CA ARG A 89 11.69 1.04 -11.67
C ARG A 89 11.23 -0.05 -10.71
N VAL A 90 10.33 -0.91 -11.17
CA VAL A 90 9.68 -1.96 -10.38
C VAL A 90 9.73 -3.25 -11.20
N SER A 91 10.20 -4.34 -10.58
CA SER A 91 10.23 -5.68 -11.18
C SER A 91 9.30 -6.61 -10.43
N GLY A 92 8.00 -6.29 -10.48
CA GLY A 92 6.94 -6.92 -9.70
C GLY A 92 6.73 -6.21 -8.36
N PHE A 93 5.46 -6.07 -7.98
CA PHE A 93 5.10 -5.69 -6.61
C PHE A 93 5.01 -6.93 -5.70
N ASN A 94 5.22 -6.74 -4.41
CA ASN A 94 5.13 -7.77 -3.37
C ASN A 94 3.82 -7.69 -2.58
N GLY A 95 3.31 -6.47 -2.37
CA GLY A 95 2.07 -6.24 -1.64
C GLY A 95 1.26 -5.09 -2.21
N ALA A 96 0.01 -4.99 -1.77
CA ALA A 96 -0.85 -3.85 -2.05
C ALA A 96 -1.42 -3.29 -0.74
N MET A 97 -1.42 -1.96 -0.65
CA MET A 97 -2.10 -1.16 0.36
C MET A 97 -3.16 -0.30 -0.35
N ILE A 98 -4.43 -0.62 -0.11
CA ILE A 98 -5.57 0.14 -0.64
C ILE A 98 -6.25 0.81 0.54
N TYR A 99 -6.62 2.09 0.44
CA TYR A 99 -7.33 2.76 1.52
C TYR A 99 -8.65 3.35 1.06
N ASP A 100 -9.66 3.22 1.91
CA ASP A 100 -11.03 3.66 1.67
C ASP A 100 -11.47 4.64 2.75
N LEU A 101 -12.37 5.56 2.40
CA LEU A 101 -12.96 6.51 3.33
C LEU A 101 -14.42 6.08 3.59
N LYS A 102 -14.71 5.69 4.83
CA LYS A 102 -16.06 5.34 5.30
C LYS A 102 -16.42 6.22 6.48
N ASP A 103 -17.38 7.11 6.28
CA ASP A 103 -17.78 8.12 7.26
C ASP A 103 -16.57 8.94 7.75
N GLU A 104 -16.33 8.93 9.06
CA GLU A 104 -15.20 9.61 9.72
C GLU A 104 -13.98 8.69 9.92
N SER A 105 -13.93 7.56 9.23
CA SER A 105 -12.83 6.60 9.32
C SER A 105 -12.18 6.32 7.97
N VAL A 106 -10.86 6.22 7.99
CA VAL A 106 -10.08 5.68 6.89
C VAL A 106 -9.75 4.23 7.22
N ILE A 107 -10.10 3.33 6.32
CA ILE A 107 -9.80 1.91 6.43
C ILE A 107 -8.67 1.61 5.45
N ILE A 108 -7.53 1.18 5.97
CA ILE A 108 -6.38 0.73 5.20
C ILE A 108 -6.47 -0.79 5.08
N TYR A 109 -6.51 -1.27 3.85
CA TYR A 109 -6.53 -2.67 3.47
C TYR A 109 -5.15 -3.06 2.95
N THR A 110 -4.54 -4.08 3.55
CA THR A 110 -3.24 -4.59 3.09
C THR A 110 -3.32 -6.08 2.83
N PHE A 111 -2.67 -6.53 1.76
CA PHE A 111 -2.48 -7.95 1.48
C PHE A 111 -1.16 -8.19 0.73
N ASP A 112 -0.56 -9.35 1.00
CA ASP A 112 0.56 -9.90 0.25
C ASP A 112 0.05 -10.45 -1.09
N LEU A 113 0.75 -10.19 -2.19
CA LEU A 113 0.32 -10.64 -3.51
C LEU A 113 0.51 -12.15 -3.73
N SER A 114 1.37 -12.81 -2.94
CA SER A 114 1.51 -14.28 -2.92
C SER A 114 0.34 -14.96 -2.19
N SER A 115 -0.30 -14.25 -1.25
CA SER A 115 -1.43 -14.74 -0.45
C SER A 115 -2.61 -13.74 -0.46
N PRO A 116 -3.18 -13.41 -1.64
CA PRO A 116 -4.09 -12.28 -1.80
C PRO A 116 -5.47 -12.48 -1.14
N ASN A 117 -5.78 -13.67 -0.62
CA ASN A 117 -7.02 -13.89 0.14
C ASN A 117 -6.91 -13.38 1.58
N GLU A 118 -5.70 -13.21 2.10
CA GLU A 118 -5.46 -12.76 3.48
C GLU A 118 -5.42 -11.24 3.56
N ILE A 119 -6.60 -10.61 3.44
CA ILE A 119 -6.72 -9.16 3.56
C ILE A 119 -6.79 -8.73 5.02
N ARG A 120 -5.93 -7.78 5.39
CA ARG A 120 -5.87 -7.19 6.73
C ARG A 120 -6.37 -5.76 6.70
N LYS A 121 -7.00 -5.33 7.79
CA LYS A 121 -7.59 -3.99 7.92
C LYS A 121 -6.97 -3.26 9.10
N THR A 122 -6.60 -2.00 8.87
CA THR A 122 -6.25 -1.04 9.91
C THR A 122 -7.20 0.14 9.79
N ILE A 123 -7.74 0.61 10.92
CA ILE A 123 -8.70 1.70 10.95
C ILE A 123 -8.05 2.89 11.67
N ILE A 124 -8.13 4.06 11.06
CA ILE A 124 -7.71 5.34 11.63
C ILE A 124 -8.81 6.37 11.40
N LYS A 125 -9.05 7.24 12.39
CA LYS A 125 -10.00 8.34 12.22
C LYS A 125 -9.50 9.34 11.19
N LYS A 126 -10.41 9.88 10.38
CA LYS A 126 -10.10 10.85 9.34
C LYS A 126 -9.39 12.09 9.89
N GLU A 127 -9.76 12.60 11.06
CA GLU A 127 -9.07 13.75 11.66
C GLU A 127 -7.64 13.45 12.13
N ARG A 128 -7.27 12.17 12.26
CA ARG A 128 -5.95 11.75 12.76
C ARG A 128 -4.93 11.49 11.65
N ILE A 129 -5.35 11.35 10.39
CA ILE A 129 -4.42 11.06 9.28
C ILE A 129 -3.46 12.21 8.98
N ILE A 130 -3.74 13.43 9.47
CA ILE A 130 -2.85 14.58 9.35
C ILE A 130 -1.68 14.55 10.35
N SER A 131 -1.79 13.77 11.43
CA SER A 131 -0.73 13.58 12.40
C SER A 131 0.26 12.54 11.87
N SER A 132 1.54 12.92 11.73
CA SER A 132 2.59 12.01 11.26
C SER A 132 2.67 10.75 12.13
N ASP A 133 2.51 10.91 13.45
CA ASP A 133 2.68 9.82 14.40
C ASP A 133 1.50 8.84 14.32
N ASP A 134 0.28 9.37 14.22
CA ASP A 134 -0.92 8.52 14.08
C ASP A 134 -0.94 7.80 12.74
N MET A 135 -0.61 8.53 11.67
CA MET A 135 -0.51 7.97 10.32
C MET A 135 0.59 6.91 10.23
N GLY A 136 1.76 7.18 10.80
CA GLY A 136 2.87 6.24 10.85
C GLY A 136 2.54 4.98 11.64
N ASN A 137 1.91 5.13 12.80
CA ASN A 137 1.41 3.99 13.58
C ASN A 137 0.38 3.16 12.80
N ALA A 138 -0.52 3.80 12.05
CA ALA A 138 -1.50 3.10 11.23
C ALA A 138 -0.85 2.38 10.04
N ILE A 139 0.09 3.02 9.34
CA ILE A 139 0.85 2.39 8.25
C ILE A 139 1.65 1.21 8.78
N CYS A 140 2.34 1.38 9.91
CA CYS A 140 3.11 0.30 10.51
C CYS A 140 2.25 -0.89 10.88
N LYS A 141 1.15 -0.65 11.60
CA LYS A 141 0.16 -1.70 11.85
C LYS A 141 -0.37 -2.34 10.56
N SER A 142 -0.33 -1.65 9.43
CA SER A 142 -0.84 -2.17 8.15
C SER A 142 0.17 -3.03 7.41
N ILE A 143 1.47 -2.84 7.60
CA ILE A 143 2.54 -3.55 6.87
C ILE A 143 3.31 -4.55 7.74
N GLU A 144 3.34 -4.35 9.05
CA GLU A 144 4.24 -5.07 9.97
C GLU A 144 4.05 -6.59 9.92
N GLY A 145 5.05 -7.33 9.44
CA GLY A 145 5.03 -8.79 9.29
C GLY A 145 3.93 -9.32 8.36
N LYS A 146 3.45 -8.49 7.41
CA LYS A 146 2.27 -8.77 6.57
C LYS A 146 2.57 -8.85 5.09
N ILE A 147 3.74 -8.38 4.66
CA ILE A 147 4.20 -8.48 3.29
C ILE A 147 5.58 -9.11 3.38
N LEU A 148 5.81 -10.17 2.62
CA LEU A 148 7.08 -10.88 2.61
C LEU A 148 7.86 -10.55 1.33
N PRO A 149 9.21 -10.58 1.39
CA PRO A 149 10.00 -10.54 0.18
C PRO A 149 9.69 -11.76 -0.68
N SER A 150 9.86 -11.64 -1.99
CA SER A 150 9.84 -12.80 -2.89
C SER A 150 10.89 -13.81 -2.43
N GLU A 151 10.51 -15.09 -2.33
CA GLU A 151 11.49 -16.15 -2.07
C GLU A 151 12.57 -16.15 -3.18
N PRO A 152 13.86 -16.39 -2.83
CA PRO A 152 14.96 -16.38 -3.78
C PRO A 152 14.89 -17.46 -4.86
#